data_AF-A0A5C3LM77-F1
#
_entry.id   AF-A0A5C3LM77-F1
#
_cell.length_a   1.000
_cell.length_b   1.000
_cell.length_c   1.000
_cell.angle_alpha   90.00
_cell.angle_beta   90.00
_cell.angle_gamma   90.00
#
_symmetry.space_group_name_H-M   'P 1'
#
loop_
_entity.id
_entity.type
_entity.pdbx_description
1 polymer ?
#
loop_
_entity_poly.entity_id
_entity_poly.type
_entity_poly.pdbx_seq_one_letter_code
_entity_poly.pdbx_strand_id
1 'polypeptide(L)'
;MSSTTSPNVTNICGSCRQAPGNLRCTRCRDAIPPTLYCSQRCQKMDWQFHKKYCGKKAYKFTMTLLGTKSPKVTRTFFVPAWWTFRKLHYTIQ
;
A
#
# COMPACT_ATOMS: atom_id res chain seq x y z
N MET A 1 7.48 -15.20 20.74
CA MET A 1 6.61 -15.24 19.54
C MET A 1 6.60 -13.84 18.94
N SER A 2 7.42 -13.62 17.90
CA SER A 2 7.67 -12.27 17.38
C SER A 2 6.56 -11.85 16.44
N SER A 3 5.67 -11.01 16.94
CA SER A 3 4.59 -10.38 16.16
C SER A 3 5.20 -9.43 15.14
N THR A 4 5.24 -9.83 13.88
CA THR A 4 5.48 -8.93 12.74
C THR A 4 4.31 -7.95 12.63
N THR A 5 4.43 -6.79 13.27
CA THR A 5 3.52 -5.66 13.07
C THR A 5 3.66 -5.15 11.64
N SER A 6 2.74 -5.62 10.79
CA SER A 6 2.44 -5.04 9.47
C SER A 6 2.34 -3.51 9.61
N PRO A 7 2.89 -2.71 8.67
CA PRO A 7 2.78 -1.25 8.75
C PRO A 7 1.31 -0.89 8.91
N ASN A 8 1.01 -0.05 9.88
CA ASN A 8 -0.32 0.37 10.32
C ASN A 8 -1.17 0.75 9.09
N VAL A 9 -1.85 -0.24 8.48
CA VAL A 9 -2.70 -0.03 7.31
C VAL A 9 -3.91 0.68 7.88
N THR A 10 -3.90 2.00 7.79
CA THR A 10 -5.05 2.81 8.12
C THR A 10 -6.20 2.31 7.25
N ASN A 11 -7.13 1.59 7.87
CA ASN A 11 -8.31 1.05 7.20
C ASN A 11 -9.27 2.21 6.92
N ILE A 12 -8.87 3.17 6.08
CA ILE A 12 -9.60 4.39 5.78
C ILE A 12 -10.22 4.30 4.39
N CYS A 13 -11.41 4.87 4.22
CA CYS A 13 -12.07 4.89 2.91
C CYS A 13 -11.21 5.64 1.88
N GLY A 14 -10.84 4.96 0.79
CA GLY A 14 -10.02 5.50 -0.30
C GLY A 14 -10.70 6.63 -1.08
N SER A 15 -12.03 6.76 -0.96
CA SER A 15 -12.82 7.81 -1.61
C SER A 15 -12.99 9.03 -0.71
N CYS A 16 -13.77 8.94 0.37
CA CYS A 16 -14.14 10.10 1.20
C CYS A 16 -13.14 10.40 2.32
N ARG A 17 -12.33 9.42 2.74
CA ARG A 17 -11.40 9.52 3.87
C ARG A 17 -11.99 9.97 5.21
N GLN A 18 -13.31 9.90 5.38
CA GLN A 18 -14.01 10.36 6.59
C GLN A 18 -14.40 9.21 7.53
N ALA A 19 -14.39 7.98 7.04
CA ALA A 19 -14.81 6.81 7.79
C ALA A 19 -13.88 5.62 7.51
N PRO A 20 -13.85 4.62 8.42
CA PRO A 20 -13.15 3.38 8.16
C PRO A 20 -13.66 2.68 6.90
N GLY A 21 -12.74 2.09 6.14
CA GLY A 21 -13.04 1.27 4.98
C GLY A 21 -13.16 -0.20 5.38
N ASN A 22 -14.40 -0.70 5.49
CA ASN A 22 -14.70 -2.10 5.78
C ASN A 22 -14.97 -2.94 4.51
N LEU A 23 -15.19 -2.29 3.37
CA LEU A 23 -15.41 -2.94 2.08
C LEU A 23 -14.13 -2.96 1.25
N ARG A 24 -13.64 -4.15 0.90
CA ARG A 24 -12.50 -4.33 -0.04
C ARG A 24 -12.99 -4.33 -1.48
N CYS A 25 -12.21 -3.71 -2.38
CA CYS A 25 -12.41 -3.93 -3.81
C CYS A 25 -12.16 -5.40 -4.15
N THR A 26 -13.17 -6.10 -4.69
CA THR A 26 -13.12 -7.54 -4.95
C THR A 26 -12.04 -7.96 -5.95
N ARG A 27 -11.70 -7.07 -6.90
CA ARG A 27 -10.71 -7.30 -7.97
C ARG A 27 -9.26 -7.15 -7.50
N CYS A 28 -9.02 -6.43 -6.41
CA CYS A 28 -7.69 -6.18 -5.88
C CYS A 28 -7.64 -6.34 -4.37
N ARG A 29 -8.44 -7.29 -3.86
CA ARG A 29 -8.62 -7.55 -2.42
C ARG A 29 -7.30 -7.91 -1.72
N ASP A 30 -6.39 -8.50 -2.48
CA ASP A 30 -5.05 -8.96 -2.07
C ASP A 30 -3.93 -8.02 -2.55
N ALA A 31 -4.28 -6.85 -3.11
CA ALA A 31 -3.27 -5.85 -3.46
C ALA A 31 -2.61 -5.27 -2.21
N ILE A 32 -1.37 -4.79 -2.38
CA ILE A 32 -0.61 -4.14 -1.32
C ILE A 32 -0.31 -2.69 -1.77
N PRO A 33 -0.86 -1.67 -1.08
CA PRO A 33 -1.90 -1.75 -0.06
C PRO A 33 -3.28 -2.11 -0.66
N PRO A 34 -4.20 -2.70 0.13
CA PRO A 34 -5.56 -2.95 -0.33
C PRO A 34 -6.31 -1.62 -0.48
N THR A 35 -7.23 -1.54 -1.43
CA THR A 35 -8.14 -0.40 -1.54
C THR A 35 -9.44 -0.72 -0.80
N LEU A 36 -9.76 0.13 0.18
CA LEU A 36 -10.88 -0.03 1.11
C LEU A 36 -11.88 1.11 0.94
N TYR A 37 -13.16 0.83 1.15
CA TYR A 37 -14.26 1.79 1.06
C TYR A 37 -15.22 1.62 2.24
N CYS A 38 -15.85 2.71 2.68
CA CYS A 38 -16.91 2.62 3.70
C CYS A 38 -18.27 2.21 3.11
N SER A 39 -18.43 2.27 1.78
CA SER A 39 -19.66 1.90 1.09
C SER A 39 -19.42 1.61 -0.40
N GLN A 40 -20.37 0.91 -1.03
CA GLN A 40 -20.37 0.71 -2.49
C GLN A 40 -20.46 2.04 -3.26
N ARG A 41 -21.13 3.06 -2.70
CA ARG A 41 -21.18 4.41 -3.29
C ARG A 41 -19.78 5.01 -3.40
N CYS A 42 -18.99 4.94 -2.33
CA CYS A 42 -17.61 5.41 -2.32
C CYS A 42 -16.73 4.64 -3.32
N GLN A 43 -16.92 3.32 -3.43
CA GLN A 43 -16.22 2.52 -4.45
C GLN A 43 -16.54 2.98 -5.87
N LYS A 44 -17.83 3.19 -6.20
CA LYS A 44 -18.26 3.66 -7.53
C LYS A 44 -17.72 5.06 -7.85
N MET A 45 -17.71 5.96 -6.87
CA MET A 45 -17.22 7.34 -7.03
C MET A 45 -15.71 7.38 -7.33
N ASP A 46 -14.93 6.56 -6.63
CA ASP A 46 -13.48 6.47 -6.81
C ASP A 46 -13.09 5.67 -8.07
N TRP A 47 -14.02 4.90 -8.66
CA TRP A 47 -13.71 4.00 -9.78
C TRP A 47 -13.00 4.67 -10.95
N GLN A 48 -13.32 5.93 -11.26
CA GLN A 48 -12.67 6.71 -12.31
C GLN A 48 -11.14 6.84 -12.12
N PHE A 49 -10.68 6.86 -10.86
CA PHE A 49 -9.27 6.90 -10.49
C PHE A 49 -8.72 5.50 -10.20
N HIS A 50 -9.44 4.72 -9.40
CA HIS A 50 -9.04 3.39 -8.96
C HIS A 50 -8.77 2.42 -10.13
N LYS A 51 -9.59 2.47 -11.18
CA LYS A 51 -9.45 1.57 -12.35
C LYS A 51 -8.07 1.62 -13.01
N LYS A 52 -7.34 2.75 -12.87
CA LYS A 52 -5.99 2.92 -13.43
C LYS A 52 -4.97 1.99 -12.79
N TYR A 53 -5.21 1.55 -11.56
CA TYR A 53 -4.27 0.73 -10.79
C TYR A 53 -4.90 -0.49 -10.12
N CYS A 54 -6.22 -0.66 -10.24
CA CYS A 54 -6.93 -1.85 -9.78
C CYS A 54 -6.31 -3.13 -10.35
N GLY A 55 -5.92 -4.05 -9.48
CA GLY A 55 -5.33 -5.34 -9.85
C GLY A 55 -3.86 -5.28 -10.28
N LYS A 56 -3.21 -4.11 -10.21
CA LYS A 56 -1.77 -4.02 -10.45
C LYS A 56 -0.97 -4.63 -9.30
N LYS A 57 0.16 -5.24 -9.65
CA LYS A 57 1.09 -5.85 -8.70
C LYS A 57 1.81 -4.79 -7.87
N ALA A 58 2.25 -5.19 -6.68
CA ALA A 58 3.28 -4.49 -5.93
C ALA A 58 4.54 -5.33 -5.92
N TYR A 59 5.70 -4.67 -6.00
CA TYR A 59 7.00 -5.31 -6.03
C TYR A 59 7.64 -5.23 -4.65
N LYS A 60 8.17 -6.34 -4.15
CA LYS A 60 8.96 -6.34 -2.92
C LYS A 60 10.34 -5.77 -3.23
N PHE A 61 10.64 -4.61 -2.66
CA PHE A 61 11.95 -3.97 -2.78
C PHE A 61 12.69 -4.11 -1.45
N THR A 62 13.95 -4.56 -1.52
CA THR A 62 14.81 -4.73 -0.35
C THR A 62 16.06 -3.88 -0.54
N MET A 63 16.29 -2.97 0.38
CA MET A 63 17.44 -2.05 0.41
C MET A 63 18.38 -2.45 1.54
N THR A 64 19.67 -2.59 1.25
CA THR A 64 20.72 -2.83 2.25
C THR A 64 21.64 -1.61 2.31
N LEU A 65 21.92 -1.13 3.53
CA LEU A 65 22.84 -0.03 3.74
C LEU A 65 24.28 -0.55 3.63
N LEU A 66 25.01 -0.07 2.62
CA LEU A 66 26.41 -0.45 2.42
C LEU A 66 27.26 -0.01 3.62
N GLY A 67 28.32 -0.77 3.92
CA GLY A 67 29.19 -0.52 5.07
C GLY A 67 28.66 -1.05 6.41
N THR A 68 27.39 -1.45 6.49
CA THR A 68 26.84 -2.10 7.69
C THR A 68 27.04 -3.61 7.61
N LYS A 69 28.02 -4.13 8.37
CA LYS A 69 28.31 -5.57 8.43
C LYS A 69 27.74 -6.23 9.69
N SER A 70 27.70 -5.50 10.81
CA SER A 70 27.24 -6.00 12.12
C SER A 70 26.67 -4.87 13.00
N PRO A 71 25.34 -4.63 13.01
CA PRO A 71 24.31 -5.37 12.28
C PRO A 71 24.22 -4.93 10.81
N LYS A 72 23.88 -5.87 9.91
CA LYS A 72 23.47 -5.55 8.54
C LYS A 72 22.14 -4.80 8.58
N VAL A 73 22.13 -3.54 8.17
CA VAL A 73 20.93 -2.72 8.12
C VAL A 73 20.23 -2.97 6.79
N THR A 74 19.03 -3.58 6.85
CA THR A 74 18.19 -3.85 5.68
C THR A 74 16.77 -3.34 5.90
N ARG A 75 16.18 -2.73 4.88
CA ARG A 75 14.78 -2.28 4.85
C ARG A 75 14.06 -2.98 3.71
N THR A 76 12.84 -3.45 3.97
CA THR A 76 11.98 -4.05 2.94
C THR A 76 10.67 -3.30 2.90
N PHE A 77 10.24 -2.93 1.69
CA PHE A 77 8.98 -2.26 1.46
C PHE A 77 8.35 -2.76 0.16
N PHE A 78 7.03 -2.64 0.05
CA PHE A 78 6.30 -2.97 -1.16
C PHE A 78 6.12 -1.71 -2.01
N VAL A 79 6.45 -1.79 -3.29
CA VAL A 79 6.36 -0.69 -4.26
C VAL A 79 5.26 -1.02 -5.26
N PRO A 80 4.06 -0.44 -5.11
CA PRO A 80 3.00 -0.58 -6.07
C PRO A 80 3.40 -0.13 -7.48
N ALA A 81 2.99 -0.87 -8.52
CA ALA A 81 3.36 -0.56 -9.91
C ALA A 81 2.84 0.80 -10.43
N TRP A 82 1.99 1.50 -9.68
CA TRP A 82 1.46 2.83 -10.02
C TRP A 82 2.13 3.96 -9.22
N TRP A 83 3.14 3.66 -8.41
CA TRP A 83 3.92 4.69 -7.73
C TRP A 83 4.89 5.37 -8.70
N THR A 84 5.05 6.69 -8.52
CA THR A 84 6.08 7.45 -9.20
C THR A 84 7.40 7.34 -8.46
N PHE A 85 8.50 7.68 -9.13
CA PHE A 85 9.81 7.78 -8.48
C PHE A 85 9.78 8.70 -7.24
N ARG A 86 9.01 9.80 -7.28
CA ARG A 86 8.82 10.70 -6.13
C ARG A 86 8.22 10.00 -4.90
N LYS A 87 7.19 9.15 -5.08
CA LYS A 87 6.59 8.38 -3.97
C LYS A 87 7.55 7.35 -3.41
N LEU A 88 8.31 6.70 -4.30
CA LEU A 88 9.37 5.78 -3.91
C LEU A 88 10.45 6.49 -3.09
N HIS A 89 10.94 7.65 -3.54
CA HIS A 89 11.94 8.46 -2.86
C HIS A 89 11.52 8.81 -1.42
N TYR A 90 10.29 9.28 -1.20
CA TYR A 90 9.79 9.58 0.15
C TYR A 90 9.64 8.36 1.06
N THR A 91 9.56 7.15 0.50
CA THR A 91 9.49 5.92 1.30
C THR A 91 10.89 5.47 1.76
N ILE A 92 11.94 5.93 1.09
CA ILE A 92 13.33 5.52 1.31
C ILE A 92 14.06 6.43 2.31
N GLN A 93 13.65 7.70 2.42
CA GLN A 93 14.17 8.68 3.38
C GLN A 93 13.64 8.42 4.79
#